data_AF-A0A4V1THQ4-F1
#
_entry.id   AF-A0A4V1THQ4-F1
#
_cell.length_a   1.000
_cell.length_b   1.000
_cell.length_c   1.000
_cell.angle_alpha   90.00
_cell.angle_beta   90.00
_cell.angle_gamma   90.00
#
_symmetry.space_group_name_H-M   'P 1'
#
loop_
_entity.id
_entity.type
_entity.pdbx_description
1 polymer ?
#
loop_
_entity_poly.entity_id
_entity_poly.type
_entity_poly.pdbx_seq_one_letter_code
_entity_poly.pdbx_strand_id
1 'polypeptide(L)'
;RLKELGEPAEAESPDIKTLREQLGQERSDIDSAIKRGRLLSTDANDAVDTINRSLAEEFNRNTFEKTASPLSANFWKPILVAWPADVARLKTFGYHLVDGFWEGLSGSNPIIIGLSVLLASVVWLPVRRRLRRIGRQFAIDHAPGSRARRSGLAFWFVLVGTLSAIIALFIIIQGLRWANALTPDVDAVLSSMVLSGSIGAFIVSLGAGLLLVDQASWRLLPIGDAAAQKLRPYPLVTALLGAFGIGLIQLNSTIAASPPSTAVANLVIALGYAGLTLATLLTVRKLRRQDPDAEEAAQPSATRSLVTLASMLAWVALAVSLVAALQGYINFSLFIGRQTFWVAIIVAAAYLLLTVTDDFATMLLSGDGWLGRAANAGLGIRKSRVSQAGVVVSAFLRIAIVLLAIALIFAPFGPGTGALFSQFGDLSSISLGGFTLAPGAILKALLALALGLAAMRLVRRWLDETYLPTTELDAGARNSASMIVSYAGIIFASFWALTSLGIGVERIALVVSALSVGIGFGLQAITQNFISGLILLAER
;
A
#
# COMPACT_ATOMS: atom_id res chain seq x y z
N ARG A 1 -26.75 41.33 1.15
CA ARG A 1 -27.25 42.07 2.35
C ARG A 1 -26.48 43.37 2.62
N LEU A 2 -25.27 43.39 3.21
CA LEU A 2 -24.55 44.68 3.43
C LEU A 2 -24.28 45.47 2.14
N LYS A 3 -23.91 44.79 1.05
CA LYS A 3 -23.75 45.43 -0.28
C LYS A 3 -25.07 45.88 -0.91
N GLU A 4 -26.20 45.29 -0.52
CA GLU A 4 -27.54 45.69 -1.01
C GLU A 4 -28.01 46.99 -0.33
N LEU A 5 -27.40 47.37 0.81
CA LEU A 5 -27.71 48.60 1.55
C LEU A 5 -26.97 49.85 1.03
N GLY A 6 -26.11 49.74 0.00
CA GLY A 6 -25.38 50.89 -0.58
C GLY A 6 -24.30 51.51 0.34
N GLU A 7 -23.70 52.60 -0.11
CA GLU A 7 -22.77 53.42 0.69
C GLU A 7 -23.51 54.30 1.72
N PRO A 8 -22.89 54.63 2.86
CA PRO A 8 -23.51 55.44 3.89
C PRO A 8 -23.88 56.84 3.39
N ALA A 9 -25.17 57.16 3.40
CA ALA A 9 -25.68 58.50 3.14
C ALA A 9 -25.89 59.29 4.45
N GLU A 10 -25.66 60.61 4.43
CA GLU A 10 -25.79 61.47 5.62
C GLU A 10 -27.23 61.55 6.19
N ALA A 11 -28.24 61.18 5.38
CA ALA A 11 -29.66 61.21 5.73
C ALA A 11 -30.32 59.81 5.65
N GLU A 12 -29.72 58.82 6.30
CA GLU A 12 -30.32 57.47 6.44
C GLU A 12 -31.39 57.40 7.54
N SER A 13 -32.41 56.58 7.33
CA SER A 13 -33.40 56.28 8.37
C SER A 13 -32.76 55.51 9.53
N PRO A 14 -33.18 55.74 10.79
CA PRO A 14 -32.58 55.11 11.97
C PRO A 14 -32.64 53.57 11.94
N ASP A 15 -33.66 52.99 11.30
CA ASP A 15 -33.80 51.54 11.14
C ASP A 15 -32.76 50.95 10.16
N ILE A 16 -32.40 51.67 9.10
CA ILE A 16 -31.36 51.24 8.15
C ILE A 16 -29.98 51.33 8.80
N LYS A 17 -29.76 52.36 9.62
CA LYS A 17 -28.50 52.53 10.37
C LYS A 17 -28.28 51.40 11.38
N THR A 18 -29.30 51.06 12.17
CA THR A 18 -29.23 49.95 13.14
C THR A 18 -29.06 48.59 12.45
N LEU A 19 -29.75 48.34 11.33
CA LEU A 19 -29.58 47.12 10.54
C LEU A 19 -28.17 47.02 9.94
N ARG A 20 -27.59 48.14 9.46
CA ARG A 20 -26.21 48.16 8.95
C ARG A 20 -25.19 47.89 10.05
N GLU A 21 -25.38 48.45 11.24
CA GLU A 21 -24.53 48.18 12.42
C GLU A 21 -24.60 46.70 12.83
N GLN A 22 -25.80 46.12 12.91
CA GLN A 22 -25.99 44.69 13.21
C GLN A 22 -25.32 43.77 12.18
N LEU A 23 -25.57 44.00 10.89
CA LEU A 23 -24.94 43.19 9.83
C LEU A 23 -23.42 43.42 9.76
N GLY A 24 -22.95 44.62 10.11
CA GLY A 24 -21.53 44.96 10.23
C GLY A 24 -20.86 44.14 11.34
N GLN A 25 -21.53 44.05 12.49
CA GLN A 25 -21.08 43.25 13.62
C GLN A 25 -21.07 41.75 13.29
N GLU A 26 -22.16 41.21 12.72
CA GLU A 26 -22.23 39.80 12.29
C GLU A 26 -21.11 39.46 11.29
N ARG A 27 -20.86 40.36 10.31
CA ARG A 27 -19.76 40.17 9.35
C ARG A 27 -18.40 40.15 10.04
N SER A 28 -18.17 41.05 10.99
CA SER A 28 -16.91 41.12 11.76
C SER A 28 -16.68 39.85 12.58
N ASP A 29 -17.74 39.32 13.21
CA ASP A 29 -17.68 38.10 14.02
C ASP A 29 -17.38 36.87 13.15
N ILE A 30 -18.04 36.74 11.99
CA ILE A 30 -17.77 35.67 11.02
C ILE A 30 -16.35 35.80 10.45
N ASP A 31 -15.90 37.00 10.07
CA ASP A 31 -14.54 37.20 9.54
C ASP A 31 -13.48 36.87 10.59
N SER A 32 -13.71 37.24 11.85
CA SER A 32 -12.87 36.86 12.99
C SER A 32 -12.85 35.34 13.19
N ALA A 33 -13.98 34.65 13.08
CA ALA A 33 -14.05 33.20 13.16
C ALA A 33 -13.31 32.52 11.99
N ILE A 34 -13.43 33.03 10.76
CA ILE A 34 -12.68 32.54 9.59
C ILE A 34 -11.17 32.74 9.80
N LYS A 35 -10.74 33.91 10.28
CA LYS A 35 -9.32 34.19 10.59
C LYS A 35 -8.78 33.24 11.65
N ARG A 36 -9.51 33.03 12.74
CA ARG A 36 -9.14 32.03 13.77
C ARG A 36 -9.07 30.62 13.20
N GLY A 37 -10.04 30.23 12.36
CA GLY A 37 -10.04 28.93 11.69
C GLY A 37 -8.84 28.74 10.75
N ARG A 38 -8.44 29.78 10.01
CA ARG A 38 -7.22 29.77 9.18
C ARG A 38 -5.96 29.66 10.02
N LEU A 39 -5.87 30.39 11.13
CA LEU A 39 -4.73 30.32 12.04
C LEU A 39 -4.60 28.92 12.67
N LEU A 40 -5.71 28.35 13.16
CA LEU A 40 -5.77 26.95 13.63
C LEU A 40 -5.34 25.94 12.56
N SER A 41 -5.71 26.16 11.30
CA SER A 41 -5.28 25.30 10.19
C SER A 41 -3.78 25.43 9.93
N THR A 42 -3.21 26.63 10.04
CA THR A 42 -1.77 26.85 9.91
C THR A 42 -1.01 26.21 11.07
N ASP A 43 -1.43 26.44 12.31
CA ASP A 43 -0.84 25.83 13.51
C ASP A 43 -0.90 24.30 13.44
N ALA A 44 -2.01 23.74 12.95
CA ALA A 44 -2.14 22.30 12.74
C ALA A 44 -1.14 21.77 11.69
N ASN A 45 -0.93 22.51 10.60
CA ASN A 45 0.07 22.15 9.58
C ASN A 45 1.50 22.24 10.14
N ASP A 46 1.83 23.29 10.89
CA ASP A 46 3.14 23.47 11.52
C ASP A 46 3.42 22.35 12.55
N ALA A 47 2.40 21.95 13.31
CA ALA A 47 2.48 20.81 14.24
C ALA A 47 2.72 19.50 13.48
N VAL A 48 1.99 19.25 12.39
CA VAL A 48 2.20 18.08 11.53
C VAL A 48 3.61 18.06 10.94
N ASP A 49 4.12 19.20 10.47
CA ASP A 49 5.48 19.31 9.91
C ASP A 49 6.55 19.08 10.98
N THR A 50 6.34 19.57 12.19
CA THR A 50 7.23 19.34 13.34
C THR A 50 7.26 17.85 13.72
N ILE A 51 6.10 17.19 13.76
CA ILE A 51 6.00 15.74 13.99
C ILE A 51 6.71 14.96 12.88
N ASN A 52 6.51 15.34 11.62
CA ASN A 52 7.15 14.66 10.50
C ASN A 52 8.68 14.79 10.55
N ARG A 53 9.18 15.96 10.95
CA ARG A 53 10.61 16.20 11.13
C ARG A 53 11.20 15.36 12.27
N SER A 54 10.54 15.35 13.44
CA SER A 54 11.01 14.55 14.57
C SER A 54 10.98 13.05 14.26
N LEU A 55 9.93 12.55 13.60
CA LEU A 55 9.85 11.16 13.14
C LEU A 55 10.98 10.81 12.15
N ALA A 56 11.32 11.71 11.24
CA ALA A 56 12.41 11.50 10.29
C ALA A 56 13.78 11.49 10.99
N GLU A 57 13.99 12.36 11.97
CA GLU A 57 15.21 12.40 12.78
C GLU A 57 15.36 11.14 13.64
N GLU A 58 14.29 10.67 14.28
CA GLU A 58 14.28 9.41 15.02
C GLU A 58 14.52 8.21 14.12
N PHE A 59 13.88 8.17 12.95
CA PHE A 59 14.11 7.13 11.95
C PHE A 59 15.58 7.10 11.53
N ASN A 60 16.17 8.26 11.21
CA ASN A 60 17.56 8.35 10.78
C ASN A 60 18.52 7.91 11.90
N ARG A 61 18.32 8.44 13.11
CA ARG A 61 19.13 8.12 14.29
C ARG A 61 19.08 6.63 14.62
N ASN A 62 17.90 6.04 14.68
CA ASN A 62 17.74 4.64 15.07
C ASN A 62 18.18 3.68 13.95
N THR A 63 17.88 3.99 12.68
CA THR A 63 18.17 3.10 11.55
C THR A 63 19.64 3.09 11.18
N PHE A 64 20.28 4.27 11.14
CA PHE A 64 21.68 4.43 10.74
C PHE A 64 22.64 4.56 11.93
N GLU A 65 22.20 4.20 13.14
CA GLU A 65 23.07 4.09 14.29
C GLU A 65 24.22 3.11 14.00
N LYS A 66 25.46 3.59 14.12
CA LYS A 66 26.64 2.76 13.90
C LYS A 66 27.06 2.11 15.22
N THR A 67 26.93 0.79 15.26
CA THR A 67 27.46 -0.03 16.36
C THR A 67 28.79 -0.66 15.98
N ALA A 68 29.50 -1.26 16.93
CA ALA A 68 30.70 -2.04 16.63
C ALA A 68 30.36 -3.21 15.70
N SER A 69 31.26 -3.54 14.76
CA SER A 69 31.04 -4.67 13.86
C SER A 69 30.83 -5.98 14.64
N PRO A 70 29.84 -6.81 14.28
CA PRO A 70 29.64 -8.13 14.90
C PRO A 70 30.84 -9.07 14.79
N LEU A 71 31.76 -8.82 13.85
CA LEU A 71 33.01 -9.59 13.71
C LEU A 71 34.10 -9.15 14.69
N SER A 72 33.92 -8.02 15.37
CA SER A 72 34.91 -7.45 16.28
C SER A 72 34.65 -7.84 17.73
N ALA A 73 35.71 -8.03 18.51
CA ALA A 73 35.59 -8.24 19.96
C ALA A 73 34.94 -7.05 20.69
N ASN A 74 34.99 -5.85 20.11
CA ASN A 74 34.39 -4.63 20.67
C ASN A 74 32.86 -4.68 20.67
N PHE A 75 32.24 -5.50 19.82
CA PHE A 75 30.81 -5.75 19.86
C PHE A 75 30.45 -6.68 21.03
N TRP A 76 31.21 -7.77 21.22
CA TRP A 76 30.91 -8.83 22.19
C TRP A 76 31.25 -8.47 23.64
N LYS A 77 32.30 -7.68 23.89
CA LYS A 77 32.73 -7.32 25.25
C LYS A 77 31.63 -6.61 26.06
N PRO A 78 30.97 -5.54 25.57
CA PRO A 78 29.88 -4.88 26.31
C PRO A 78 28.70 -5.82 26.59
N ILE A 79 28.40 -6.75 25.67
CA ILE A 79 27.34 -7.73 25.83
C ILE A 79 27.67 -8.67 26.99
N LEU A 80 28.88 -9.22 27.03
CA LEU A 80 29.32 -10.11 28.11
C LEU A 80 29.29 -9.43 29.49
N VAL A 81 29.59 -8.12 29.54
CA VAL A 81 29.52 -7.33 30.77
C VAL A 81 28.07 -7.08 31.21
N ALA A 82 27.18 -6.75 30.27
CA ALA A 82 25.76 -6.49 30.57
C ALA A 82 24.94 -7.77 30.80
N TRP A 83 25.43 -8.92 30.30
CA TRP A 83 24.71 -10.18 30.27
C TRP A 83 24.14 -10.63 31.63
N PRO A 84 24.89 -10.62 32.75
CA PRO A 84 24.34 -11.08 34.03
C PRO A 84 23.17 -10.22 34.51
N ALA A 85 23.24 -8.89 34.30
CA ALA A 85 22.20 -7.96 34.69
C ALA A 85 20.94 -8.12 33.82
N ASP A 86 21.11 -8.28 32.50
CA ASP A 86 19.99 -8.51 31.58
C ASP A 86 19.33 -9.87 31.82
N VAL A 87 20.11 -10.91 32.12
CA VAL A 87 19.57 -12.23 32.51
C VAL A 87 18.82 -12.14 33.84
N ALA A 88 19.29 -11.35 34.80
CA ALA A 88 18.56 -11.13 36.05
C ALA A 88 17.21 -10.44 35.78
N ARG A 89 17.18 -9.37 34.96
CA ARG A 89 15.94 -8.68 34.56
C ARG A 89 14.98 -9.61 33.83
N LEU A 90 15.49 -10.44 32.91
CA LEU A 90 14.70 -11.43 32.18
C LEU A 90 14.10 -12.48 33.13
N LYS A 91 14.88 -12.97 34.10
CA LYS A 91 14.40 -13.91 35.11
C LYS A 91 13.31 -13.29 35.97
N THR A 92 13.53 -12.08 36.50
CA THR A 92 12.54 -11.35 37.30
C THR A 92 11.24 -11.15 36.52
N PHE A 93 11.33 -10.70 35.27
CA PHE A 93 10.17 -10.57 34.39
C PHE A 93 9.48 -11.92 34.16
N GLY A 94 10.24 -12.98 33.90
CA GLY A 94 9.70 -14.33 33.75
C GLY A 94 8.96 -14.83 34.99
N TYR A 95 9.50 -14.58 36.19
CA TYR A 95 8.82 -14.90 37.45
C TYR A 95 7.52 -14.11 37.58
N HIS A 96 7.54 -12.79 37.39
CA HIS A 96 6.32 -11.97 37.43
C HIS A 96 5.25 -12.40 36.43
N LEU A 97 5.65 -12.81 35.21
CA LEU A 97 4.70 -13.31 34.23
C LEU A 97 4.09 -14.65 34.64
N VAL A 98 4.90 -15.60 35.13
CA VAL A 98 4.41 -16.92 35.53
C VAL A 98 3.56 -16.83 36.79
N ASP A 99 4.01 -16.07 37.79
CA ASP A 99 3.28 -15.86 39.03
C ASP A 99 1.99 -15.09 38.78
N GLY A 100 2.05 -14.00 38.01
CA GLY A 100 0.87 -13.23 37.63
C GLY A 100 -0.13 -14.02 36.77
N PHE A 101 0.37 -14.94 35.93
CA PHE A 101 -0.50 -15.86 35.18
C PHE A 101 -1.21 -16.85 36.11
N TRP A 102 -0.51 -17.47 37.06
CA TRP A 102 -1.13 -18.41 37.99
C TRP A 102 -2.04 -17.74 39.01
N GLU A 103 -1.66 -16.57 39.53
CA GLU A 103 -2.48 -15.74 40.40
C GLU A 103 -3.79 -15.37 39.68
N GLY A 104 -3.67 -14.81 38.47
CA GLY A 104 -4.81 -14.47 37.63
C GLY A 104 -5.71 -15.67 37.34
N LEU A 105 -5.14 -16.83 36.98
CA LEU A 105 -5.91 -18.04 36.71
C LEU A 105 -6.64 -18.57 37.95
N SER A 106 -5.97 -18.56 39.12
CA SER A 106 -6.53 -19.10 40.37
C SER A 106 -7.69 -18.27 40.93
N GLY A 107 -7.67 -16.94 40.75
CA GLY A 107 -8.74 -16.03 41.15
C GLY A 107 -9.86 -15.88 40.11
N SER A 108 -9.72 -16.50 38.94
CA SER A 108 -10.63 -16.31 37.82
C SER A 108 -11.82 -17.27 37.81
N ASN A 109 -12.83 -16.94 37.00
CA ASN A 109 -13.95 -17.85 36.76
C ASN A 109 -13.59 -18.90 35.68
N PRO A 110 -13.38 -20.18 36.05
CA PRO A 110 -12.93 -21.21 35.11
C PRO A 110 -13.96 -21.52 34.02
N ILE A 111 -15.24 -21.24 34.27
CA ILE A 111 -16.33 -21.45 33.29
C ILE A 111 -16.18 -20.46 32.13
N ILE A 112 -15.85 -19.19 32.40
CA ILE A 112 -15.67 -18.16 31.37
C ILE A 112 -14.44 -18.50 30.51
N ILE A 113 -13.34 -18.93 31.14
CA ILE A 113 -12.13 -19.35 30.43
C ILE A 113 -12.43 -20.58 29.55
N GLY A 114 -13.04 -21.63 30.13
CA GLY A 114 -13.40 -22.84 29.40
C GLY A 114 -14.33 -22.56 28.21
N LEU A 115 -15.33 -21.69 28.40
CA LEU A 115 -16.24 -21.27 27.34
C LEU A 115 -15.52 -20.47 26.24
N SER A 116 -14.61 -19.57 26.61
CA SER A 116 -13.84 -18.78 25.64
C SER A 116 -12.91 -19.64 24.78
N VAL A 117 -12.22 -20.61 25.39
CA VAL A 117 -11.35 -21.57 24.70
C VAL A 117 -12.16 -22.48 23.78
N LEU A 118 -13.33 -22.95 24.25
CA LEU A 118 -14.24 -23.76 23.44
C LEU A 118 -14.75 -22.97 22.24
N LEU A 119 -15.24 -21.74 22.47
CA LEU A 119 -15.76 -20.87 21.42
C LEU A 119 -14.68 -20.54 20.39
N ALA A 120 -13.47 -20.20 20.83
CA ALA A 120 -12.34 -19.93 19.95
C ALA A 120 -11.91 -21.17 19.16
N SER A 121 -11.90 -22.35 19.77
CA SER A 121 -11.60 -23.62 19.09
C SER A 121 -12.64 -23.95 18.01
N VAL A 122 -13.93 -23.67 18.30
CA VAL A 122 -15.04 -23.81 17.34
C VAL A 122 -14.89 -22.81 16.18
N VAL A 123 -14.52 -21.56 16.46
CA VAL A 123 -14.30 -20.56 15.40
C VAL A 123 -13.08 -20.94 14.52
N TRP A 124 -11.98 -21.34 15.15
CA TRP A 124 -10.71 -21.61 14.47
C TRP A 124 -10.77 -22.81 13.51
N LEU A 125 -11.45 -23.90 13.89
CA LEU A 125 -11.47 -25.15 13.12
C LEU A 125 -12.81 -25.42 12.41
N PRO A 126 -13.92 -25.78 13.10
CA PRO A 126 -15.13 -26.21 12.42
C PRO A 126 -15.80 -25.07 11.64
N VAL A 127 -15.90 -23.86 12.20
CA VAL A 127 -16.47 -22.70 11.48
C VAL A 127 -15.61 -22.36 10.26
N ARG A 128 -14.29 -22.26 10.43
CA ARG A 128 -13.35 -22.03 9.31
C ARG A 128 -13.47 -23.09 8.20
N ARG A 129 -13.52 -24.37 8.56
CA ARG A 129 -13.68 -25.49 7.59
C ARG A 129 -15.03 -25.41 6.88
N ARG A 130 -16.11 -25.11 7.61
CA ARG A 130 -17.46 -24.98 7.06
C ARG A 130 -17.56 -23.79 6.11
N LEU A 131 -17.05 -22.61 6.49
CA LEU A 131 -17.02 -21.42 5.64
C LEU A 131 -16.18 -21.65 4.37
N ARG A 132 -15.05 -22.35 4.47
CA ARG A 132 -14.26 -22.73 3.27
C ARG A 132 -15.02 -23.67 2.35
N ARG A 133 -15.78 -24.64 2.89
CA ARG A 133 -16.64 -25.52 2.09
C ARG A 133 -17.78 -24.76 1.42
N ILE A 134 -18.47 -23.89 2.16
CA ILE A 134 -19.55 -23.04 1.64
C ILE A 134 -19.03 -22.16 0.49
N GLY A 135 -17.89 -21.47 0.69
CA GLY A 135 -17.31 -20.64 -0.36
C GLY A 135 -16.93 -21.44 -1.60
N ARG A 136 -16.45 -22.68 -1.44
CA ARG A 136 -16.15 -23.56 -2.58
C ARG A 136 -17.41 -23.99 -3.32
N GLN A 137 -18.47 -24.39 -2.61
CA GLN A 137 -19.76 -24.77 -3.20
C GLN A 137 -20.37 -23.58 -3.93
N PHE A 138 -20.46 -22.43 -3.26
CA PHE A 138 -20.97 -21.20 -3.86
C PHE A 138 -20.25 -20.82 -5.16
N ALA A 139 -18.91 -20.92 -5.17
CA ALA A 139 -18.10 -20.64 -6.35
C ALA A 139 -18.29 -21.66 -7.49
N ILE A 140 -18.65 -22.92 -7.18
CA ILE A 140 -19.00 -23.94 -8.18
C ILE A 140 -20.38 -23.62 -8.78
N ASP A 141 -21.35 -23.29 -7.93
CA ASP A 141 -22.76 -23.17 -8.31
C ASP A 141 -23.06 -21.88 -9.10
N HIS A 142 -22.43 -20.76 -8.73
CA HIS A 142 -22.78 -19.44 -9.28
C HIS A 142 -21.81 -18.92 -10.35
N ALA A 143 -20.67 -19.58 -10.56
CA ALA A 143 -19.64 -19.13 -11.51
C ALA A 143 -18.93 -20.27 -12.25
N PRO A 144 -19.65 -21.13 -13.02
CA PRO A 144 -19.02 -22.20 -13.77
C PRO A 144 -18.09 -21.64 -14.86
N GLY A 145 -16.79 -21.97 -14.79
CA GLY A 145 -15.81 -21.74 -15.86
C GLY A 145 -15.15 -20.35 -15.95
N SER A 146 -15.52 -19.36 -15.11
CA SER A 146 -14.97 -18.00 -15.21
C SER A 146 -13.68 -17.78 -14.40
N ARG A 147 -12.86 -16.79 -14.79
CA ARG A 147 -11.69 -16.35 -14.00
C ARG A 147 -12.09 -15.86 -12.59
N ALA A 148 -13.26 -15.23 -12.48
CA ALA A 148 -13.84 -14.75 -11.24
C ALA A 148 -14.06 -15.81 -10.16
N ARG A 149 -14.31 -17.06 -10.58
CA ARG A 149 -14.36 -18.19 -9.64
C ARG A 149 -13.04 -18.43 -8.92
N ARG A 150 -11.92 -18.28 -9.63
CA ARG A 150 -10.57 -18.54 -9.09
C ARG A 150 -10.16 -17.44 -8.12
N SER A 151 -10.34 -16.18 -8.52
CA SER A 151 -9.97 -15.02 -7.70
C SER A 151 -10.89 -14.84 -6.49
N GLY A 152 -12.20 -15.05 -6.67
CA GLY A 152 -13.18 -15.00 -5.58
C GLY A 152 -12.92 -16.06 -4.52
N LEU A 153 -12.59 -17.30 -4.90
CA LEU A 153 -12.26 -18.36 -3.93
C LEU A 153 -10.94 -18.07 -3.20
N ALA A 154 -9.90 -17.61 -3.91
CA ALA A 154 -8.65 -17.22 -3.30
C ALA A 154 -8.87 -16.12 -2.24
N PHE A 155 -9.60 -15.06 -2.61
CA PHE A 155 -9.97 -13.96 -1.71
C PHE A 155 -10.77 -14.45 -0.50
N TRP A 156 -11.79 -15.29 -0.72
CA TRP A 156 -12.57 -15.88 0.35
C TRP A 156 -11.72 -16.69 1.33
N PHE A 157 -10.74 -17.45 0.83
CA PHE A 157 -9.84 -18.22 1.70
C PHE A 157 -8.90 -17.35 2.51
N VAL A 158 -8.43 -16.23 1.95
CA VAL A 158 -7.65 -15.23 2.68
C VAL A 158 -8.51 -14.58 3.76
N LEU A 159 -9.72 -14.13 3.41
CA LEU A 159 -10.64 -13.44 4.31
C LEU A 159 -11.08 -14.35 5.45
N VAL A 160 -11.60 -15.54 5.15
CA VAL A 160 -12.03 -16.52 6.18
C VAL A 160 -10.84 -16.97 7.02
N GLY A 161 -9.67 -17.21 6.40
CA GLY A 161 -8.47 -17.60 7.12
C GLY A 161 -8.00 -16.53 8.12
N THR A 162 -8.01 -15.27 7.71
CA THR A 162 -7.57 -14.13 8.52
C THR A 162 -8.58 -13.80 9.60
N LEU A 163 -9.87 -13.65 9.26
CA LEU A 163 -10.92 -13.28 10.22
C LEU A 163 -11.15 -14.36 11.26
N SER A 164 -11.21 -15.65 10.88
CA SER A 164 -11.37 -16.73 11.86
C SER A 164 -10.22 -16.77 12.87
N ALA A 165 -9.02 -16.42 12.44
CA ALA A 165 -7.86 -16.34 13.30
C ALA A 165 -7.90 -15.16 14.27
N ILE A 166 -8.19 -13.97 13.76
CA ILE A 166 -8.31 -12.75 14.55
C ILE A 166 -9.43 -12.90 15.58
N ILE A 167 -10.60 -13.39 15.15
CA ILE A 167 -11.76 -13.60 16.03
C ILE A 167 -11.44 -14.64 17.10
N ALA A 168 -10.78 -15.76 16.76
CA ALA A 168 -10.40 -16.77 17.75
C ALA A 168 -9.41 -16.21 18.80
N LEU A 169 -8.38 -15.49 18.36
CA LEU A 169 -7.42 -14.82 19.27
C LEU A 169 -8.12 -13.79 20.16
N PHE A 170 -9.01 -12.98 19.58
CA PHE A 170 -9.77 -11.97 20.30
C PHE A 170 -10.69 -12.59 21.35
N ILE A 171 -11.41 -13.67 21.01
CA ILE A 171 -12.29 -14.38 21.95
C ILE A 171 -11.50 -14.91 23.15
N ILE A 172 -10.32 -15.52 22.92
CA ILE A 172 -9.50 -16.07 24.00
C ILE A 172 -9.08 -14.94 24.95
N ILE A 173 -8.55 -13.84 24.42
CA ILE A 173 -7.96 -12.77 25.24
C ILE A 173 -9.03 -11.92 25.91
N GLN A 174 -10.14 -11.61 25.23
CA GLN A 174 -11.28 -10.99 25.91
C GLN A 174 -11.92 -11.91 26.95
N GLY A 175 -11.97 -13.22 26.69
CA GLY A 175 -12.44 -14.20 27.66
C GLY A 175 -11.60 -14.20 28.93
N LEU A 176 -10.28 -14.16 28.80
CA LEU A 176 -9.33 -14.03 29.91
C LEU A 176 -9.52 -12.70 30.68
N ARG A 177 -9.70 -11.58 29.97
CA ARG A 177 -9.97 -10.27 30.58
C ARG A 177 -11.27 -10.26 31.37
N TRP A 178 -12.35 -10.78 30.78
CA TRP A 178 -13.66 -10.85 31.45
C TRP A 178 -13.67 -11.84 32.62
N ALA A 179 -12.83 -12.86 32.58
CA ALA A 179 -12.62 -13.77 33.71
C ALA A 179 -11.76 -13.13 34.83
N ASN A 180 -11.29 -11.89 34.65
CA ASN A 180 -10.33 -11.20 35.52
C ASN A 180 -9.04 -12.02 35.73
N ALA A 181 -8.64 -12.77 34.70
CA ALA A 181 -7.55 -13.73 34.76
C ALA A 181 -6.19 -13.14 34.36
N LEU A 182 -6.13 -11.85 33.99
CA LEU A 182 -4.93 -11.21 33.48
C LEU A 182 -4.46 -10.10 34.42
N THR A 183 -3.22 -10.20 34.88
CA THR A 183 -2.51 -9.07 35.47
C THR A 183 -2.09 -8.08 34.37
N PRO A 184 -1.82 -6.80 34.70
CA PRO A 184 -1.44 -5.79 33.70
C PRO A 184 -0.25 -6.20 32.82
N ASP A 185 0.77 -6.84 33.40
CA ASP A 185 1.96 -7.29 32.67
C ASP A 185 1.64 -8.42 31.69
N VAL A 186 0.83 -9.40 32.12
CA VAL A 186 0.39 -10.51 31.27
C VAL A 186 -0.53 -10.00 30.15
N ASP A 187 -1.41 -9.04 30.45
CA ASP A 187 -2.29 -8.45 29.45
C ASP A 187 -1.52 -7.67 28.36
N ALA A 188 -0.47 -6.93 28.75
CA ALA A 188 0.39 -6.22 27.80
C ALA A 188 1.10 -7.19 26.85
N VAL A 189 1.65 -8.29 27.37
CA VAL A 189 2.29 -9.34 26.57
C VAL A 189 1.29 -10.00 25.64
N LEU A 190 0.13 -10.43 26.15
CA LEU A 190 -0.90 -11.07 25.33
C LEU A 190 -1.44 -10.14 24.23
N SER A 191 -1.61 -8.85 24.53
CA SER A 191 -2.03 -7.85 23.54
C SER A 191 -1.04 -7.74 22.38
N SER A 192 0.27 -7.77 22.66
CA SER A 192 1.30 -7.79 21.61
C SER A 192 1.26 -9.08 20.77
N MET A 193 0.89 -10.21 21.39
CA MET A 193 0.70 -11.49 20.70
C MET A 193 -0.56 -11.49 19.81
N VAL A 194 -1.62 -10.77 20.17
CA VAL A 194 -2.80 -10.58 19.29
C VAL A 194 -2.40 -9.91 17.99
N LEU A 195 -1.68 -8.78 18.09
CA LEU A 195 -1.30 -8.01 16.92
C LEU A 195 -0.39 -8.82 15.99
N SER A 196 0.68 -9.39 16.55
CA SER A 196 1.62 -10.23 15.79
C SER A 196 0.97 -11.50 15.24
N GLY A 197 0.09 -12.15 16.02
CA GLY A 197 -0.69 -13.31 15.58
C GLY A 197 -1.69 -12.98 14.48
N SER A 198 -2.30 -11.79 14.51
CA SER A 198 -3.21 -11.29 13.47
C SER A 198 -2.48 -11.05 12.14
N ILE A 199 -1.32 -10.39 12.21
CA ILE A 199 -0.45 -10.19 11.04
C ILE A 199 0.02 -11.55 10.49
N GLY A 200 0.46 -12.46 11.37
CA GLY A 200 0.87 -13.80 10.99
C GLY A 200 -0.24 -14.61 10.32
N ALA A 201 -1.46 -14.53 10.85
CA ALA A 201 -2.64 -15.18 10.27
C ALA A 201 -2.97 -14.63 8.87
N PHE A 202 -2.83 -13.33 8.67
CA PHE A 202 -2.98 -12.71 7.36
C PHE A 202 -1.91 -13.23 6.38
N ILE A 203 -0.63 -13.23 6.76
CA ILE A 203 0.48 -13.72 5.92
C ILE A 203 0.27 -15.18 5.51
N VAL A 204 -0.06 -16.05 6.47
CA VAL A 204 -0.31 -17.48 6.21
C VAL A 204 -1.54 -17.67 5.32
N SER A 205 -2.60 -16.91 5.56
CA SER A 205 -3.83 -17.01 4.78
C SER A 205 -3.65 -16.50 3.36
N LEU A 206 -2.92 -15.38 3.17
CA LEU A 206 -2.53 -14.83 1.87
C LEU A 206 -1.69 -15.84 1.08
N GLY A 207 -0.68 -16.43 1.71
CA GLY A 207 0.13 -17.48 1.10
C GLY A 207 -0.68 -18.70 0.68
N ALA A 208 -1.58 -19.18 1.55
CA ALA A 208 -2.45 -20.31 1.24
C ALA A 208 -3.45 -20.01 0.11
N GLY A 209 -3.98 -18.78 0.07
CA GLY A 209 -4.92 -18.33 -0.97
C GLY A 209 -4.27 -18.10 -2.33
N LEU A 210 -3.00 -17.70 -2.38
CA LEU A 210 -2.25 -17.51 -3.64
C LEU A 210 -1.64 -18.81 -4.17
N LEU A 211 -1.10 -19.65 -3.29
CA LEU A 211 -0.43 -20.89 -3.69
C LEU A 211 -1.42 -22.02 -4.02
N LEU A 212 -2.58 -22.08 -3.36
CA LEU A 212 -3.62 -23.12 -3.59
C LEU A 212 -3.02 -24.49 -3.90
N VAL A 213 -2.20 -25.00 -2.98
CA VAL A 213 -1.35 -26.18 -3.20
C VAL A 213 -2.18 -27.41 -3.60
N ASP A 214 -3.35 -27.58 -2.99
CA ASP A 214 -4.23 -28.74 -3.23
C ASP A 214 -5.17 -28.57 -4.45
N GLN A 215 -5.13 -27.43 -5.14
CA GLN A 215 -6.10 -27.07 -6.19
C GLN A 215 -5.44 -26.41 -7.41
N ALA A 216 -4.65 -27.18 -8.17
CA ALA A 216 -3.91 -26.70 -9.35
C ALA A 216 -4.77 -25.92 -10.35
N SER A 217 -5.97 -26.41 -10.66
CA SER A 217 -6.88 -25.79 -11.65
C SER A 217 -7.49 -24.45 -11.21
N TRP A 218 -7.42 -24.13 -9.91
CA TRP A 218 -7.93 -22.88 -9.33
C TRP A 218 -6.84 -21.88 -8.99
N ARG A 219 -5.56 -22.24 -9.18
CA ARG A 219 -4.42 -21.38 -8.85
C ARG A 219 -4.40 -20.15 -9.76
N LEU A 220 -4.22 -18.98 -9.14
CA LEU A 220 -4.09 -17.70 -9.85
C LEU A 220 -2.68 -17.51 -10.41
N LEU A 221 -1.67 -17.86 -9.59
CA LEU A 221 -0.28 -17.76 -9.98
C LEU A 221 0.05 -18.80 -11.05
N PRO A 222 0.71 -18.40 -12.17
CA PRO A 222 1.14 -19.32 -13.21
C PRO A 222 2.39 -20.09 -12.75
N ILE A 223 2.25 -20.91 -11.70
CA ILE A 223 3.32 -21.74 -11.13
C ILE A 223 2.87 -23.20 -11.10
N GLY A 224 3.78 -24.12 -11.42
CA GLY A 224 3.53 -25.56 -11.35
C GLY A 224 3.32 -26.06 -9.92
N ASP A 225 2.74 -27.25 -9.79
CA ASP A 225 2.43 -27.85 -8.48
C ASP A 225 3.67 -28.11 -7.62
N ALA A 226 4.78 -28.51 -8.24
CA ALA A 226 6.06 -28.68 -7.56
C ALA A 226 6.56 -27.35 -6.96
N ALA A 227 6.37 -26.23 -7.66
CA ALA A 227 6.72 -24.91 -7.16
C ALA A 227 5.82 -24.50 -5.98
N ALA A 228 4.51 -24.70 -6.10
CA ALA A 228 3.57 -24.40 -5.03
C ALA A 228 3.84 -25.20 -3.75
N GLN A 229 4.18 -26.49 -3.87
CA GLN A 229 4.55 -27.33 -2.73
C GLN A 229 5.86 -26.87 -2.06
N LYS A 230 6.91 -26.58 -2.86
CA LYS A 230 8.18 -26.08 -2.31
C LYS A 230 8.06 -24.69 -1.68
N LEU A 231 7.15 -23.85 -2.17
CA LEU A 231 6.91 -22.51 -1.62
C LEU A 231 5.94 -22.47 -0.43
N ARG A 232 5.20 -23.56 -0.18
CA ARG A 232 4.22 -23.69 0.91
C ARG A 232 4.70 -23.27 2.30
N PRO A 233 5.94 -23.60 2.77
CA PRO A 233 6.33 -23.29 4.14
C PRO A 233 6.66 -21.80 4.34
N TYR A 234 7.06 -21.06 3.30
CA TYR A 234 7.57 -19.70 3.46
C TYR A 234 6.60 -18.72 4.11
N PRO A 235 5.29 -18.67 3.75
CA PRO A 235 4.34 -17.81 4.45
C PRO A 235 4.26 -18.08 5.97
N LEU A 236 4.33 -19.34 6.38
CA LEU A 236 4.35 -19.71 7.81
C LEU A 236 5.65 -19.28 8.47
N VAL A 237 6.80 -19.54 7.84
CA VAL A 237 8.11 -19.16 8.40
C VAL A 237 8.23 -17.64 8.48
N THR A 238 7.75 -16.89 7.48
CA THR A 238 7.70 -15.42 7.53
C THR A 238 6.81 -14.92 8.67
N ALA A 239 5.65 -15.52 8.87
CA ALA A 239 4.75 -15.17 9.97
C ALA A 239 5.38 -15.44 11.35
N LEU A 240 6.00 -16.62 11.52
CA LEU A 240 6.68 -16.99 12.77
C LEU A 240 7.90 -16.10 13.05
N LEU A 241 8.72 -15.82 12.03
CA LEU A 241 9.86 -14.92 12.17
C LEU A 241 9.43 -13.49 12.51
N GLY A 242 8.35 -13.00 11.88
CA GLY A 242 7.77 -11.70 12.19
C GLY A 242 7.23 -11.64 13.63
N ALA A 243 6.50 -12.66 14.07
CA ALA A 243 6.00 -12.75 15.44
C ALA A 243 7.13 -12.85 16.46
N PHE A 244 8.15 -13.67 16.20
CA PHE A 244 9.36 -13.76 17.01
C PHE A 244 10.08 -12.41 17.09
N GLY A 245 10.25 -11.71 15.96
CA GLY A 245 10.90 -10.41 15.93
C GLY A 245 10.14 -9.33 16.70
N ILE A 246 8.82 -9.23 16.51
CA ILE A 246 7.98 -8.30 17.28
C ILE A 246 8.04 -8.64 18.77
N GLY A 247 7.88 -9.92 19.13
CA GLY A 247 7.92 -10.37 20.51
C GLY A 247 9.26 -10.10 21.19
N LEU A 248 10.38 -10.34 20.51
CA LEU A 248 11.71 -10.11 21.06
C LEU A 248 12.03 -8.62 21.25
N ILE A 249 11.62 -7.77 20.30
CA ILE A 249 11.75 -6.31 20.45
C ILE A 249 10.89 -5.81 21.61
N GLN A 250 9.65 -6.29 21.73
CA GLN A 250 8.75 -5.93 22.81
C GLN A 250 9.25 -6.43 24.17
N LEU A 251 9.82 -7.64 24.22
CA LEU A 251 10.43 -8.18 25.43
C LEU A 251 11.58 -7.28 25.90
N ASN A 252 12.50 -6.92 24.99
CA ASN A 252 13.63 -6.06 25.31
C ASN A 252 13.20 -4.67 25.79
N SER A 253 12.14 -4.09 25.22
CA SER A 253 11.62 -2.81 25.69
C SER A 253 10.96 -2.92 27.07
N THR A 254 10.20 -4.00 27.33
CA THR A 254 9.54 -4.22 28.62
C THR A 254 10.51 -4.50 29.76
N ILE A 255 11.56 -5.31 29.54
CA ILE A 255 12.57 -5.57 30.58
C ILE A 255 13.62 -4.44 30.70
N ALA A 256 13.48 -3.39 29.89
CA ALA A 256 14.47 -2.32 29.73
C ALA A 256 15.89 -2.89 29.51
N ALA A 257 16.03 -3.80 28.53
CA ALA A 257 17.29 -4.46 28.22
C ALA A 257 18.38 -3.45 27.86
N SER A 258 19.64 -3.78 28.17
CA SER A 258 20.76 -2.91 27.81
C SER A 258 20.85 -2.68 26.28
N PRO A 259 21.38 -1.52 25.81
CA PRO A 259 21.56 -1.27 24.37
C PRO A 259 22.39 -2.35 23.64
N PRO A 260 23.48 -2.90 24.22
CA PRO A 260 24.20 -4.03 23.60
C PRO A 260 23.33 -5.27 23.38
N SER A 261 22.48 -5.64 24.35
CA SER A 261 21.58 -6.79 24.22
C SER A 261 20.48 -6.55 23.18
N THR A 262 19.98 -5.32 23.08
CA THR A 262 19.04 -4.92 22.02
C THR A 262 19.69 -5.04 20.64
N ALA A 263 20.96 -4.64 20.50
CA ALA A 263 21.70 -4.80 19.25
C ALA A 263 21.86 -6.28 18.84
N VAL A 264 22.10 -7.19 19.80
CA VAL A 264 22.15 -8.64 19.53
C VAL A 264 20.80 -9.17 19.06
N ALA A 265 19.71 -8.80 19.73
CA ALA A 265 18.37 -9.21 19.33
C ALA A 265 18.05 -8.74 17.91
N ASN A 266 18.37 -7.49 17.58
CA ASN A 266 18.18 -6.94 16.23
C ASN A 266 19.06 -7.67 15.21
N LEU A 267 20.29 -8.04 15.55
CA LEU A 267 21.16 -8.84 14.68
C LEU A 267 20.58 -10.22 14.41
N VAL A 268 20.07 -10.92 15.43
CA VAL A 268 19.44 -12.24 15.27
C VAL A 268 18.23 -12.16 14.34
N ILE A 269 17.37 -11.16 14.51
CA ILE A 269 16.20 -10.96 13.65
C ILE A 269 16.63 -10.59 12.22
N ALA A 270 17.62 -9.71 12.06
CA ALA A 270 18.16 -9.32 10.75
C ALA A 270 18.72 -10.53 9.99
N LEU A 271 19.53 -11.36 10.66
CA LEU A 271 20.07 -12.59 10.10
C LEU A 271 18.97 -13.61 9.78
N GLY A 272 17.92 -13.68 10.59
CA GLY A 272 16.73 -14.50 10.30
C GLY A 272 16.04 -14.08 8.99
N TYR A 273 15.83 -12.78 8.78
CA TYR A 273 15.26 -12.26 7.54
C TYR A 273 16.19 -12.45 6.35
N ALA A 274 17.50 -12.24 6.52
CA ALA A 274 18.49 -12.48 5.47
C ALA A 274 18.53 -13.97 5.06
N GLY A 275 18.54 -14.88 6.03
CA GLY A 275 18.48 -16.33 5.81
C GLY A 275 17.19 -16.76 5.11
N LEU A 276 16.05 -16.21 5.50
CA LEU A 276 14.76 -16.49 4.85
C LEU A 276 14.73 -15.96 3.41
N THR A 277 15.30 -14.78 3.17
CA THR A 277 15.43 -14.18 1.82
C THR A 277 16.34 -15.04 0.95
N LEU A 278 17.49 -15.47 1.47
CA LEU A 278 18.37 -16.38 0.77
C LEU A 278 17.67 -17.71 0.44
N ALA A 279 16.97 -18.30 1.41
CA ALA A 279 16.24 -19.55 1.21
C ALA A 279 15.15 -19.42 0.13
N THR A 280 14.36 -18.34 0.14
CA THR A 280 13.33 -18.09 -0.89
C THR A 280 13.97 -17.94 -2.27
N LEU A 281 15.03 -17.15 -2.40
CA LEU A 281 15.72 -16.91 -3.67
C LEU A 281 16.37 -18.18 -4.23
N LEU A 282 16.98 -19.00 -3.38
CA LEU A 282 17.55 -20.29 -3.78
C LEU A 282 16.47 -21.28 -4.24
N THR A 283 15.31 -21.31 -3.58
CA THR A 283 14.19 -22.16 -4.00
C THR A 283 13.62 -21.71 -5.34
N VAL A 284 13.42 -20.40 -5.54
CA VAL A 284 12.97 -19.84 -6.83
C VAL A 284 13.99 -20.12 -7.94
N ARG A 285 15.29 -19.96 -7.66
CA ARG A 285 16.36 -20.26 -8.63
C ARG A 285 16.43 -21.74 -8.99
N LYS A 286 16.28 -22.64 -8.01
CA LYS A 286 16.23 -24.09 -8.24
C LYS A 286 15.03 -24.47 -9.08
N LEU A 287 13.85 -23.88 -8.83
CA LEU A 287 12.64 -24.13 -9.60
C LEU A 287 12.78 -23.69 -11.06
N ARG A 288 13.37 -22.52 -11.31
CA ARG A 288 13.66 -22.04 -12.68
C ARG A 288 14.60 -22.97 -13.45
N ARG A 289 15.66 -23.44 -12.79
CA ARG A 289 16.63 -24.38 -13.38
C ARG A 289 16.08 -25.77 -13.71
N GLN A 290 14.99 -26.20 -13.07
CA GLN A 290 14.42 -27.53 -13.27
C GLN A 290 13.56 -27.65 -14.53
N ASP A 291 13.19 -26.53 -15.15
CA ASP A 291 12.35 -26.50 -16.35
C ASP A 291 12.86 -25.44 -17.36
N PRO A 292 14.09 -25.62 -17.90
CA PRO A 292 14.70 -24.67 -18.83
C PRO A 292 13.94 -24.59 -20.16
N ASP A 293 13.33 -25.69 -20.60
CA ASP A 293 12.59 -25.76 -21.87
C ASP A 293 11.26 -25.00 -21.80
N ALA A 294 10.54 -25.01 -20.66
CA ALA A 294 9.40 -24.12 -20.44
C ALA A 294 9.83 -22.65 -20.32
N GLU A 295 11.07 -22.40 -19.89
CA GLU A 295 11.66 -21.08 -19.73
C GLU A 295 12.11 -20.49 -21.08
N GLU A 296 12.54 -21.29 -22.05
CA GLU A 296 12.83 -20.88 -23.45
C GLU A 296 11.59 -20.85 -24.35
N ALA A 297 10.64 -21.78 -24.20
CA ALA A 297 9.42 -21.81 -25.00
C ALA A 297 8.39 -20.73 -24.61
N ALA A 298 8.46 -20.19 -23.40
CA ALA A 298 7.53 -19.16 -22.93
C ALA A 298 7.93 -17.76 -23.44
N GLN A 299 7.06 -17.16 -24.26
CA GLN A 299 7.18 -15.77 -24.71
C GLN A 299 7.41 -14.81 -23.52
N PRO A 300 8.22 -13.73 -23.70
CA PRO A 300 8.49 -12.76 -22.66
C PRO A 300 7.20 -12.02 -22.27
N SER A 301 6.57 -12.47 -21.18
CA SER A 301 5.40 -11.80 -20.60
C SER A 301 5.84 -10.73 -19.59
N ALA A 302 5.08 -9.63 -19.52
CA ALA A 302 5.32 -8.54 -18.58
C ALA A 302 5.38 -9.03 -17.11
N THR A 303 4.62 -10.07 -16.77
CA THR A 303 4.64 -10.67 -15.43
C THR A 303 5.99 -11.34 -15.12
N ARG A 304 6.61 -11.97 -16.12
CA ARG A 304 7.90 -12.67 -15.95
C ARG A 304 9.07 -11.69 -15.82
N SER A 305 9.06 -10.59 -16.56
CA SER A 305 10.05 -9.52 -16.39
C SER A 305 9.94 -8.87 -15.00
N LEU A 306 8.73 -8.66 -14.49
CA LEU A 306 8.53 -8.17 -13.12
C LEU A 306 9.08 -9.12 -12.05
N VAL A 307 8.86 -10.44 -12.18
CA VAL A 307 9.38 -11.41 -11.19
C VAL A 307 10.92 -11.50 -11.24
N THR A 308 11.53 -11.40 -12.43
CA THR A 308 13.00 -11.34 -12.55
C THR A 308 13.58 -10.08 -11.92
N LEU A 309 12.99 -8.91 -12.20
CA LEU A 309 13.36 -7.65 -11.56
C LEU A 309 13.20 -7.72 -10.03
N ALA A 310 12.08 -8.25 -9.54
CA ALA A 310 11.85 -8.42 -8.10
C ALA A 310 12.91 -9.34 -7.46
N SER A 311 13.28 -10.45 -8.13
CA SER A 311 14.34 -11.33 -7.64
C SER A 311 15.73 -10.68 -7.66
N MET A 312 16.02 -9.84 -8.66
CA MET A 312 17.28 -9.09 -8.73
C MET A 312 17.36 -8.07 -7.60
N LEU A 313 16.29 -7.30 -7.38
CA LEU A 313 16.20 -6.35 -6.28
C LEU A 313 16.31 -7.05 -4.92
N ALA A 314 15.72 -8.23 -4.75
CA ALA A 314 15.86 -9.02 -3.53
C ALA A 314 17.29 -9.53 -3.29
N TRP A 315 18.04 -9.90 -4.34
CA TRP A 315 19.47 -10.21 -4.22
C TRP A 315 20.30 -8.99 -3.80
N VAL A 316 20.03 -7.82 -4.39
CA VAL A 316 20.69 -6.57 -4.00
C VAL A 316 20.36 -6.22 -2.56
N ALA A 317 19.08 -6.28 -2.16
CA ALA A 317 18.64 -6.03 -0.80
C ALA A 317 19.31 -6.98 0.21
N LEU A 318 19.41 -8.27 -0.13
CA LEU A 318 20.13 -9.26 0.68
C LEU A 318 21.62 -8.89 0.83
N ALA A 319 22.30 -8.55 -0.26
CA ALA A 319 23.71 -8.17 -0.24
C ALA A 319 23.92 -6.91 0.62
N VAL A 320 23.13 -5.86 0.39
CA VAL A 320 23.21 -4.60 1.16
C VAL A 320 22.91 -4.85 2.64
N SER A 321 21.89 -5.65 2.96
CA SER A 321 21.53 -6.02 4.34
C SER A 321 22.68 -6.75 5.05
N LEU A 322 23.33 -7.71 4.39
CA LEU A 322 24.47 -8.44 4.95
C LEU A 322 25.69 -7.53 5.14
N VAL A 323 26.04 -6.72 4.14
CA VAL A 323 27.16 -5.77 4.24
C VAL A 323 26.90 -4.76 5.36
N ALA A 324 25.69 -4.23 5.48
CA ALA A 324 25.30 -3.32 6.55
C ALA A 324 25.46 -3.96 7.93
N ALA A 325 24.98 -5.20 8.12
CA ALA A 325 25.15 -5.92 9.37
C ALA A 325 26.63 -6.10 9.73
N LEU A 326 27.46 -6.50 8.77
CA LEU A 326 28.89 -6.70 8.97
C LEU A 326 29.64 -5.40 9.30
N GLN A 327 29.21 -4.26 8.76
CA GLN A 327 29.78 -2.95 9.05
C GLN A 327 29.31 -2.35 10.40
N GLY A 328 28.35 -2.97 11.07
CA GLY A 328 27.80 -2.49 12.35
C GLY A 328 26.52 -1.64 12.23
N TYR A 329 25.92 -1.54 11.03
CA TYR A 329 24.61 -0.93 10.82
C TYR A 329 23.50 -1.98 10.97
N ILE A 330 23.35 -2.51 12.20
CA ILE A 330 22.46 -3.64 12.50
C ILE A 330 20.99 -3.27 12.28
N ASN A 331 20.57 -2.09 12.75
CA ASN A 331 19.19 -1.63 12.61
C ASN A 331 18.81 -1.40 11.14
N PHE A 332 19.73 -0.86 10.33
CA PHE A 332 19.54 -0.74 8.88
C PHE A 332 19.42 -2.11 8.20
N SER A 333 20.24 -3.08 8.59
CA SER A 333 20.15 -4.46 8.08
C SER A 333 18.79 -5.11 8.40
N LEU A 334 18.32 -4.95 9.65
CA LEU A 334 17.00 -5.40 10.10
C LEU A 334 15.88 -4.70 9.32
N PHE A 335 16.01 -3.39 9.11
CA PHE A 335 15.06 -2.61 8.33
C PHE A 335 14.94 -3.14 6.89
N ILE A 336 16.05 -3.34 6.18
CA ILE A 336 16.03 -3.89 4.81
C ILE A 336 15.42 -5.30 4.79
N GLY A 337 15.80 -6.17 5.73
CA GLY A 337 15.28 -7.53 5.82
C GLY A 337 13.75 -7.54 6.01
N ARG A 338 13.25 -6.75 6.97
CA ARG A 338 11.81 -6.58 7.22
C ARG A 338 11.09 -5.96 6.03
N GLN A 339 11.68 -4.92 5.43
CA GLN A 339 11.11 -4.21 4.28
C GLN A 339 10.97 -5.11 3.05
N THR A 340 11.92 -6.01 2.82
CA THR A 340 11.86 -6.97 1.71
C THR A 340 10.60 -7.85 1.77
N PHE A 341 10.28 -8.39 2.95
CA PHE A 341 9.06 -9.19 3.13
C PHE A 341 7.80 -8.33 3.19
N TRP A 342 7.86 -7.15 3.79
CA TRP A 342 6.74 -6.21 3.83
C TRP A 342 6.27 -5.84 2.42
N VAL A 343 7.20 -5.46 1.54
CA VAL A 343 6.92 -5.18 0.13
C VAL A 343 6.35 -6.42 -0.56
N ALA A 344 6.93 -7.60 -0.36
CA ALA A 344 6.42 -8.83 -0.96
C ALA A 344 4.98 -9.15 -0.53
N ILE A 345 4.65 -8.97 0.75
CA ILE A 345 3.30 -9.17 1.31
C ILE A 345 2.31 -8.17 0.71
N ILE A 346 2.68 -6.89 0.63
CA ILE A 346 1.81 -5.86 0.06
C ILE A 346 1.58 -6.10 -1.43
N VAL A 347 2.63 -6.39 -2.19
CA VAL A 347 2.50 -6.70 -3.63
C VAL A 347 1.63 -7.93 -3.85
N ALA A 348 1.78 -8.97 -3.03
CA ALA A 348 0.96 -10.18 -3.08
C ALA A 348 -0.53 -9.89 -2.77
N ALA A 349 -0.79 -9.07 -1.75
CA ALA A 349 -2.15 -8.65 -1.39
C ALA A 349 -2.77 -7.75 -2.46
N ALA A 350 -2.01 -6.78 -2.98
CA ALA A 350 -2.43 -5.90 -4.06
C ALA A 350 -2.73 -6.70 -5.34
N TYR A 351 -1.88 -7.66 -5.71
CA TYR A 351 -2.13 -8.55 -6.85
C TYR A 351 -3.46 -9.30 -6.71
N LEU A 352 -3.73 -9.87 -5.53
CA LEU A 352 -5.00 -10.54 -5.26
C LEU A 352 -6.19 -9.57 -5.39
N LEU A 353 -6.12 -8.41 -4.76
CA LEU A 353 -7.19 -7.40 -4.79
C LEU A 353 -7.43 -6.85 -6.19
N LEU A 354 -6.39 -6.60 -6.98
CA LEU A 354 -6.49 -6.15 -8.37
C LEU A 354 -7.17 -7.21 -9.23
N THR A 355 -6.79 -8.48 -9.07
CA THR A 355 -7.38 -9.60 -9.81
C THR A 355 -8.86 -9.79 -9.45
N VAL A 356 -9.18 -9.76 -8.16
CA VAL A 356 -10.56 -9.86 -7.66
C VAL A 356 -11.40 -8.69 -8.14
N THR A 357 -10.85 -7.47 -8.13
CA THR A 357 -11.56 -6.26 -8.57
C THR A 357 -11.90 -6.32 -10.06
N ASP A 358 -10.98 -6.81 -10.90
CA ASP A 358 -11.21 -6.99 -12.34
C ASP A 358 -12.33 -8.01 -12.59
N ASP A 359 -12.17 -9.17 -11.98
CA ASP A 359 -13.08 -10.30 -12.14
C ASP A 359 -14.47 -10.01 -11.57
N PHE A 360 -14.56 -9.32 -10.43
CA PHE A 360 -15.83 -9.01 -9.79
C PHE A 360 -16.56 -7.86 -10.49
N ALA A 361 -15.84 -6.85 -10.97
CA ALA A 361 -16.43 -5.76 -11.76
C ALA A 361 -16.99 -6.31 -13.08
N THR A 362 -16.26 -7.18 -13.77
CA THR A 362 -16.74 -7.81 -15.01
C THR A 362 -17.90 -8.78 -14.74
N MET A 363 -17.92 -9.50 -13.61
CA MET A 363 -19.03 -10.40 -13.27
C MET A 363 -20.30 -9.66 -12.85
N LEU A 364 -20.19 -8.58 -12.06
CA LEU A 364 -21.35 -7.83 -11.55
C LEU A 364 -21.91 -6.85 -12.58
N LEU A 365 -21.04 -6.08 -13.23
CA LEU A 365 -21.40 -4.90 -14.04
C LEU A 365 -21.32 -5.17 -15.55
N SER A 366 -21.06 -6.40 -15.99
CA SER A 366 -21.28 -6.76 -17.40
C SER A 366 -22.75 -6.71 -17.77
N GLY A 367 -23.05 -6.50 -19.05
CA GLY A 367 -24.43 -6.41 -19.57
C GLY A 367 -25.32 -7.63 -19.29
N ASP A 368 -24.71 -8.77 -18.93
CA ASP A 368 -25.41 -10.02 -18.58
C ASP A 368 -25.31 -10.35 -17.07
N GLY A 369 -24.57 -9.56 -16.29
CA GLY A 369 -24.49 -9.66 -14.83
C GLY A 369 -25.84 -9.41 -14.15
N TRP A 370 -25.98 -9.79 -12.88
CA TRP A 370 -27.25 -9.62 -12.16
C TRP A 370 -27.64 -8.13 -12.02
N LEU A 371 -26.67 -7.25 -11.74
CA LEU A 371 -26.85 -5.79 -11.71
C LEU A 371 -27.08 -5.22 -13.11
N GLY A 372 -26.42 -5.77 -14.14
CA GLY A 372 -26.69 -5.41 -15.54
C GLY A 372 -28.11 -5.72 -15.97
N ARG A 373 -28.62 -6.91 -15.61
CA ARG A 373 -30.00 -7.34 -15.86
C ARG A 373 -31.01 -6.52 -15.05
N ALA A 374 -30.73 -6.28 -13.77
CA ALA A 374 -31.59 -5.47 -12.91
C ALA A 374 -31.64 -4.00 -13.34
N ALA A 375 -30.52 -3.39 -13.72
CA ALA A 375 -30.46 -2.02 -14.21
C ALA A 375 -31.16 -1.86 -15.57
N ASN A 376 -31.05 -2.85 -16.45
CA ASN A 376 -31.78 -2.86 -17.72
C ASN A 376 -33.30 -3.04 -17.48
N ALA A 377 -33.70 -3.97 -16.61
CA ALA A 377 -35.11 -4.27 -16.32
C ALA A 377 -35.82 -3.18 -15.50
N GLY A 378 -35.12 -2.53 -14.56
CA GLY A 378 -35.70 -1.53 -13.66
C GLY A 378 -35.54 -0.08 -14.12
N LEU A 379 -34.41 0.28 -14.77
CA LEU A 379 -34.07 1.66 -15.12
C LEU A 379 -33.98 1.90 -16.64
N GLY A 380 -34.15 0.87 -17.47
CA GLY A 380 -34.05 0.98 -18.94
C GLY A 380 -32.67 1.38 -19.45
N ILE A 381 -31.62 1.22 -18.63
CA ILE A 381 -30.25 1.62 -19.00
C ILE A 381 -29.70 0.61 -20.00
N ARG A 382 -29.20 1.10 -21.16
CA ARG A 382 -28.55 0.27 -22.18
C ARG A 382 -27.42 -0.56 -21.57
N LYS A 383 -27.37 -1.86 -21.89
CA LYS A 383 -26.32 -2.80 -21.45
C LYS A 383 -24.89 -2.28 -21.69
N SER A 384 -24.65 -1.54 -22.78
CA SER A 384 -23.36 -0.93 -23.09
C SER A 384 -22.93 0.12 -22.05
N ARG A 385 -23.85 0.96 -21.56
CA ARG A 385 -23.55 1.96 -20.53
C ARG A 385 -23.25 1.34 -19.17
N VAL A 386 -23.93 0.24 -18.82
CA VAL A 386 -23.64 -0.48 -17.56
C VAL A 386 -22.26 -1.14 -17.62
N SER A 387 -21.91 -1.74 -18.75
CA SER A 387 -20.57 -2.29 -18.99
C SER A 387 -19.48 -1.21 -18.89
N GLN A 388 -19.70 -0.05 -19.52
CA GLN A 388 -18.78 1.10 -19.43
C GLN A 388 -18.61 1.61 -18.00
N ALA A 389 -19.71 1.75 -17.24
CA ALA A 389 -19.65 2.12 -15.82
C ALA A 389 -18.86 1.08 -15.01
N GLY A 390 -19.04 -0.21 -15.28
CA GLY A 390 -18.28 -1.30 -14.67
C GLY A 390 -16.78 -1.19 -14.89
N VAL A 391 -16.37 -0.88 -16.11
CA VAL A 391 -14.96 -0.69 -16.48
C VAL A 391 -14.37 0.53 -15.75
N VAL A 392 -15.09 1.65 -15.68
CA VAL A 392 -14.63 2.88 -14.99
C VAL A 392 -14.51 2.67 -13.49
N VAL A 393 -15.52 2.06 -12.85
CA VAL A 393 -15.47 1.72 -11.41
C VAL A 393 -14.31 0.77 -11.12
N SER A 394 -14.10 -0.25 -11.96
CA SER A 394 -12.96 -1.16 -11.82
C SER A 394 -11.63 -0.41 -11.93
N ALA A 395 -11.50 0.51 -12.88
CA ALA A 395 -10.28 1.30 -13.05
C ALA A 395 -9.99 2.19 -11.83
N PHE A 396 -11.01 2.89 -11.33
CA PHE A 396 -10.87 3.72 -10.13
C PHE A 396 -10.46 2.88 -8.91
N LEU A 397 -11.10 1.73 -8.70
CA LEU A 397 -10.78 0.85 -7.59
C LEU A 397 -9.36 0.26 -7.72
N ARG A 398 -8.90 -0.08 -8.93
CA ARG A 398 -7.51 -0.50 -9.17
C ARG A 398 -6.51 0.61 -8.86
N ILE A 399 -6.78 1.83 -9.30
CA ILE A 399 -5.92 2.99 -8.99
C ILE A 399 -5.86 3.17 -7.47
N ALA A 400 -7.00 3.14 -6.77
CA ALA A 400 -7.05 3.23 -5.32
C ALA A 400 -6.24 2.11 -4.63
N ILE A 401 -6.34 0.87 -5.11
CA ILE A 401 -5.56 -0.27 -4.59
C ILE A 401 -4.05 -0.05 -4.81
N VAL A 402 -3.64 0.43 -5.99
CA VAL A 402 -2.22 0.71 -6.28
C VAL A 402 -1.70 1.85 -5.42
N LEU A 403 -2.47 2.94 -5.26
CA LEU A 403 -2.09 4.05 -4.39
C LEU A 403 -1.98 3.61 -2.93
N LEU A 404 -2.93 2.80 -2.46
CA LEU A 404 -2.88 2.22 -1.12
C LEU A 404 -1.66 1.30 -0.96
N ALA A 405 -1.35 0.47 -1.94
CA ALA A 405 -0.18 -0.41 -1.92
C ALA A 405 1.13 0.40 -1.85
N ILE A 406 1.25 1.47 -2.65
CA ILE A 406 2.39 2.39 -2.60
C ILE A 406 2.48 3.04 -1.21
N ALA A 407 1.38 3.60 -0.71
CA ALA A 407 1.34 4.22 0.61
C ALA A 407 1.78 3.24 1.72
N LEU A 408 1.29 1.99 1.70
CA LEU A 408 1.67 0.96 2.66
C LEU A 408 3.14 0.51 2.51
N ILE A 409 3.69 0.48 1.30
CA ILE A 409 5.11 0.15 1.06
C ILE A 409 6.00 1.22 1.68
N PHE A 410 5.60 2.50 1.58
CA PHE A 410 6.36 3.62 2.13
C PHE A 410 6.06 3.91 3.61
N ALA A 411 4.97 3.37 4.17
CA ALA A 411 4.59 3.58 5.56
C ALA A 411 5.71 3.31 6.59
N PRO A 412 6.56 2.27 6.47
CA PRO A 412 7.65 2.02 7.42
C PRO A 412 8.77 3.07 7.44
N PHE A 413 8.87 3.91 6.41
CA PHE A 413 9.80 5.03 6.37
C PHE A 413 9.27 6.29 7.08
N GLY A 414 8.00 6.26 7.51
CA GLY A 414 7.32 7.38 8.17
C GLY A 414 6.70 8.40 7.20
N PRO A 415 5.88 9.32 7.72
CA PRO A 415 5.17 10.34 6.94
C PRO A 415 6.07 11.40 6.26
N GLY A 416 7.40 11.34 6.44
CA GLY A 416 8.38 12.28 5.87
C GLY A 416 9.18 11.78 4.66
N THR A 417 8.76 10.71 3.96
CA THR A 417 9.51 10.15 2.80
C THR A 417 9.83 11.18 1.71
N GLY A 418 8.99 12.19 1.52
CA GLY A 418 9.26 13.31 0.62
C GLY A 418 10.49 14.14 1.01
N ALA A 419 10.79 14.25 2.31
CA ALA A 419 11.94 14.98 2.84
C ALA A 419 13.28 14.22 2.62
N LEU A 420 13.25 12.88 2.61
CA LEU A 420 14.43 12.07 2.27
C LEU A 420 14.85 12.32 0.82
N PHE A 421 13.89 12.40 -0.11
CA PHE A 421 14.16 12.73 -1.53
C PHE A 421 14.49 14.21 -1.76
N SER A 422 14.03 15.13 -0.90
CA SER A 422 14.42 16.54 -1.01
C SER A 422 15.89 16.74 -0.68
N GLN A 423 16.42 16.09 0.36
CA GLN A 423 17.83 16.19 0.78
C GLN A 423 18.83 15.59 -0.22
N PHE A 424 18.50 14.52 -0.94
CA PHE A 424 19.33 14.05 -2.07
C PHE A 424 19.44 15.09 -3.21
N GLY A 425 18.55 16.08 -3.23
CA GLY A 425 18.55 17.20 -4.18
C GLY A 425 19.60 18.27 -3.92
N ASP A 426 20.12 18.38 -2.68
CA ASP A 426 20.98 19.49 -2.24
C ASP A 426 22.49 19.20 -2.38
N LEU A 427 22.87 18.11 -3.04
CA LEU A 427 24.27 17.83 -3.37
C LEU A 427 24.76 18.81 -4.45
N SER A 428 25.47 19.84 -4.00
CA SER A 428 26.24 20.84 -4.76
C SER A 428 25.55 21.38 -6.02
N SER A 429 24.74 22.44 -5.85
CA SER A 429 24.23 23.23 -6.98
C SER A 429 25.40 23.90 -7.70
N ILE A 430 25.61 23.53 -8.97
CA ILE A 430 26.58 24.19 -9.83
C ILE A 430 25.81 25.29 -10.57
N SER A 431 26.15 26.56 -10.31
CA SER A 431 25.58 27.68 -11.04
C SER A 431 26.33 27.87 -12.36
N LEU A 432 25.64 27.68 -13.48
CA LEU A 432 26.12 28.09 -14.81
C LEU A 432 25.15 29.15 -15.33
N GLY A 433 25.64 30.40 -15.43
CA GLY A 433 25.00 31.46 -16.23
C GLY A 433 23.51 31.73 -15.94
N GLY A 434 23.12 31.85 -14.67
CA GLY A 434 21.75 32.21 -14.28
C GLY A 434 20.79 31.02 -14.06
N PHE A 435 21.25 29.78 -14.22
CA PHE A 435 20.51 28.58 -13.86
C PHE A 435 21.26 27.77 -12.79
N THR A 436 20.62 27.52 -11.65
CA THR A 436 21.10 26.60 -10.62
C THR A 436 20.65 25.19 -10.97
N LEU A 437 21.44 24.47 -11.75
CA LEU A 437 21.17 23.07 -12.08
C LEU A 437 21.79 22.19 -10.99
N ALA A 438 20.98 21.77 -10.02
CA ALA A 438 21.35 20.73 -9.09
C ALA A 438 21.29 19.36 -9.79
N PRO A 439 22.32 18.51 -9.72
CA PRO A 439 22.28 17.15 -10.27
C PRO A 439 21.06 16.34 -9.80
N GLY A 440 20.61 16.60 -8.56
CA GLY A 440 19.40 15.99 -8.02
C GLY A 440 18.09 16.46 -8.69
N ALA A 441 18.02 17.69 -9.21
CA ALA A 441 16.86 18.18 -9.97
C ALA A 441 16.76 17.47 -11.34
N ILE A 442 17.89 17.22 -11.98
CA ILE A 442 17.96 16.45 -13.24
C ILE A 442 17.48 15.02 -13.00
N LEU A 443 17.96 14.37 -11.93
CA LEU A 443 17.54 13.01 -11.60
C LEU A 443 16.03 12.94 -11.28
N LYS A 444 15.51 13.91 -10.52
CA LYS A 444 14.07 14.03 -10.23
C LYS A 444 13.26 14.23 -11.51
N ALA A 445 13.71 15.08 -12.43
CA ALA A 445 13.05 15.29 -13.72
C ALA A 445 13.04 14.03 -14.58
N LEU A 446 14.15 13.29 -14.65
CA LEU A 446 14.23 12.01 -15.37
C LEU A 446 13.31 10.96 -14.75
N LEU A 447 13.27 10.87 -13.41
CA LEU A 447 12.34 9.98 -12.71
C LEU A 447 10.89 10.36 -12.96
N ALA A 448 10.53 11.65 -12.86
CA ALA A 448 9.19 12.15 -13.16
C ALA A 448 8.79 11.86 -14.60
N LEU A 449 9.71 12.04 -15.56
CA LEU A 449 9.47 11.69 -16.97
C LEU A 449 9.24 10.19 -17.14
N ALA A 450 10.11 9.35 -16.57
CA ALA A 450 10.01 7.90 -16.67
C ALA A 450 8.70 7.40 -16.05
N LEU A 451 8.32 7.91 -14.88
CA LEU A 451 7.06 7.59 -14.20
C LEU A 451 5.85 8.10 -14.99
N GLY A 452 5.90 9.32 -15.51
CA GLY A 452 4.83 9.90 -16.32
C GLY A 452 4.59 9.11 -17.62
N LEU A 453 5.67 8.73 -18.32
CA LEU A 453 5.58 7.88 -19.50
C LEU A 453 5.09 6.46 -19.17
N ALA A 454 5.56 5.88 -18.06
CA ALA A 454 5.08 4.58 -17.60
C ALA A 454 3.59 4.61 -17.26
N ALA A 455 3.13 5.64 -16.53
CA ALA A 455 1.73 5.86 -16.22
C ALA A 455 0.90 6.02 -17.51
N MET A 456 1.40 6.79 -18.47
CA MET A 456 0.70 6.98 -19.75
C MET A 456 0.59 5.68 -20.55
N ARG A 457 1.63 4.85 -20.55
CA ARG A 457 1.57 3.51 -21.16
C ARG A 457 0.50 2.63 -20.52
N LEU A 458 0.34 2.69 -19.20
CA LEU A 458 -0.70 1.95 -18.49
C LEU A 458 -2.10 2.46 -18.86
N VAL A 459 -2.30 3.77 -18.90
CA VAL A 459 -3.58 4.39 -19.30
C VAL A 459 -3.93 4.02 -20.74
N ARG A 460 -2.99 4.15 -21.68
CA ARG A 460 -3.20 3.77 -23.08
C ARG A 460 -3.57 2.30 -23.20
N ARG A 461 -2.83 1.43 -22.54
CA ARG A 461 -3.09 -0.01 -22.55
C ARG A 461 -4.48 -0.33 -22.02
N TRP A 462 -4.89 0.29 -20.91
CA TRP A 462 -6.24 0.14 -20.35
C TRP A 462 -7.32 0.67 -21.30
N LEU A 463 -7.07 1.82 -21.94
CA LEU A 463 -7.99 2.41 -22.91
C LEU A 463 -8.20 1.47 -24.10
N ASP A 464 -7.13 0.93 -24.68
CA ASP A 464 -7.15 0.07 -25.86
C ASP A 464 -7.68 -1.34 -25.57
N GLU A 465 -7.24 -1.97 -24.48
CA GLU A 465 -7.55 -3.36 -24.16
C GLU A 465 -8.89 -3.51 -23.41
N THR A 466 -9.34 -2.47 -22.69
CA THR A 466 -10.48 -2.59 -21.77
C THR A 466 -11.61 -1.62 -22.07
N TYR A 467 -11.35 -0.32 -22.20
CA TYR A 467 -12.41 0.68 -22.32
C TYR A 467 -12.99 0.79 -23.73
N LEU A 468 -12.16 1.09 -24.74
CA LEU A 468 -12.59 1.26 -26.13
C LEU A 468 -13.33 0.03 -26.71
N PRO A 469 -12.97 -1.22 -26.37
CA PRO A 469 -13.72 -2.39 -26.81
C PRO A 469 -15.19 -2.41 -26.38
N THR A 470 -15.53 -1.78 -25.25
CA THR A 470 -16.90 -1.67 -24.73
C THR A 470 -17.72 -0.53 -25.35
N THR A 471 -17.12 0.25 -26.24
CA THR A 471 -17.79 1.34 -26.97
C THR A 471 -18.26 0.87 -28.34
N GLU A 472 -19.30 1.51 -28.88
CA GLU A 472 -19.84 1.24 -30.22
C GLU A 472 -19.00 1.89 -31.35
N LEU A 473 -17.78 2.38 -31.03
CA LEU A 473 -16.88 3.03 -31.97
C LEU A 473 -16.30 2.04 -32.99
N ASP A 474 -16.15 2.50 -34.23
CA ASP A 474 -15.46 1.78 -35.30
C ASP A 474 -13.94 1.73 -35.06
N ALA A 475 -13.23 0.84 -35.78
CA ALA A 475 -11.81 0.65 -35.60
C ALA A 475 -10.99 1.93 -35.85
N GLY A 476 -11.44 2.78 -36.79
CA GLY A 476 -10.81 4.06 -37.11
C GLY A 476 -10.92 5.06 -35.96
N ALA A 477 -12.13 5.24 -35.39
CA ALA A 477 -12.32 6.13 -34.24
C ALA A 477 -11.59 5.64 -32.98
N ARG A 478 -11.56 4.33 -32.71
CA ARG A 478 -10.82 3.76 -31.56
C ARG A 478 -9.31 4.05 -31.67
N ASN A 479 -8.72 3.79 -32.83
CA ASN A 479 -7.29 4.04 -33.05
C ASN A 479 -6.96 5.54 -32.94
N SER A 480 -7.82 6.40 -33.50
CA SER A 480 -7.67 7.86 -33.42
C SER A 480 -7.74 8.36 -31.98
N ALA A 481 -8.72 7.88 -31.19
CA ALA A 481 -8.85 8.21 -29.78
C ALA A 481 -7.62 7.78 -28.97
N SER A 482 -7.13 6.55 -29.18
CA SER A 482 -5.91 6.04 -28.55
C SER A 482 -4.69 6.92 -28.82
N MET A 483 -4.50 7.33 -30.09
CA MET A 483 -3.40 8.20 -30.49
C MET A 483 -3.50 9.59 -29.83
N ILE A 484 -4.68 10.21 -29.82
CA ILE A 484 -4.89 11.52 -29.18
C ILE A 484 -4.52 11.46 -27.70
N VAL A 485 -5.03 10.45 -26.99
CA VAL A 485 -4.74 10.27 -25.56
C VAL A 485 -3.25 10.01 -25.33
N SER A 486 -2.60 9.21 -26.19
CA SER A 486 -1.16 8.92 -26.12
C SER A 486 -0.30 10.18 -26.31
N TYR A 487 -0.60 11.02 -27.29
CA TYR A 487 0.15 12.26 -27.51
C TYR A 487 -0.08 13.27 -26.39
N ALA A 488 -1.33 13.44 -25.94
CA ALA A 488 -1.65 14.30 -24.81
C ALA A 488 -0.89 13.88 -23.54
N GLY A 489 -0.79 12.58 -23.29
CA GLY A 489 -0.06 12.07 -22.14
C GLY A 489 1.46 12.21 -22.23
N ILE A 490 2.06 12.10 -23.42
CA ILE A 490 3.49 12.39 -23.62
C ILE A 490 3.78 13.87 -23.32
N ILE A 491 2.90 14.77 -23.80
CA ILE A 491 2.99 16.21 -23.52
C ILE A 491 2.89 16.46 -22.01
N PHE A 492 1.91 15.84 -21.33
CA PHE A 492 1.74 15.96 -19.89
C PHE A 492 2.94 15.44 -19.09
N ALA A 493 3.47 14.25 -19.44
CA ALA A 493 4.66 13.69 -18.82
C ALA A 493 5.89 14.59 -19.01
N SER A 494 6.01 15.23 -20.17
CA SER A 494 7.07 16.20 -20.47
C SER A 494 6.93 17.44 -19.58
N PHE A 495 5.72 17.98 -19.41
CA PHE A 495 5.50 19.09 -18.49
C PHE A 495 5.82 18.74 -17.05
N TRP A 496 5.38 17.56 -16.59
CA TRP A 496 5.67 17.11 -15.23
C TRP A 496 7.18 16.94 -14.97
N ALA A 497 7.94 16.49 -15.98
CA ALA A 497 9.39 16.44 -15.92
C ALA A 497 10.04 17.83 -15.87
N LEU A 498 9.58 18.77 -16.70
CA LEU A 498 10.09 20.14 -16.75
C LEU A 498 9.80 20.90 -15.43
N THR A 499 8.62 20.72 -14.83
CA THR A 499 8.31 21.31 -13.52
C THR A 499 9.15 20.68 -12.41
N SER A 500 9.41 19.38 -12.48
CA SER A 500 10.31 18.69 -11.55
C SER A 500 11.77 19.13 -11.68
N LEU A 501 12.17 19.67 -12.84
CA LEU A 501 13.48 20.29 -13.08
C LEU A 501 13.58 21.70 -12.48
N GLY A 502 12.48 22.27 -11.98
CA GLY A 502 12.41 23.64 -11.45
C GLY A 502 12.14 24.71 -12.52
N ILE A 503 11.71 24.33 -13.72
CA ILE A 503 11.25 25.30 -14.73
C ILE A 503 9.85 25.76 -14.33
N GLY A 504 9.71 27.07 -14.08
CA GLY A 504 8.43 27.68 -13.73
C GLY A 504 7.35 27.42 -14.78
N VAL A 505 6.14 27.15 -14.30
CA VAL A 505 4.95 26.84 -15.13
C VAL A 505 4.68 27.96 -16.13
N GLU A 506 5.00 29.20 -15.78
CA GLU A 506 4.84 30.39 -16.61
C GLU A 506 5.70 30.33 -17.89
N ARG A 507 6.96 29.87 -17.77
CA ARG A 507 7.86 29.74 -18.94
C ARG A 507 7.42 28.63 -19.88
N ILE A 508 6.92 27.55 -19.31
CA ILE A 508 6.33 26.44 -20.07
C ILE A 508 5.07 26.94 -20.80
N ALA A 509 4.19 27.66 -20.10
CA ALA A 509 2.96 28.20 -20.66
C ALA A 509 3.23 29.07 -21.89
N LEU A 510 4.27 29.92 -21.88
CA LEU A 510 4.65 30.73 -23.04
C LEU A 510 4.98 29.89 -24.29
N VAL A 511 5.77 28.82 -24.12
CA VAL A 511 6.13 27.90 -25.22
C VAL A 511 4.88 27.18 -25.73
N VAL A 512 4.01 26.75 -24.82
CA VAL A 512 2.75 26.07 -25.17
C VAL A 512 1.80 26.99 -25.91
N SER A 513 1.71 28.27 -25.52
CA SER A 513 0.89 29.26 -26.22
C SER A 513 1.36 29.44 -27.66
N ALA A 514 2.67 29.59 -27.89
CA ALA A 514 3.23 29.70 -29.24
C ALA A 514 2.98 28.43 -30.08
N LEU A 515 3.20 27.24 -29.49
CA LEU A 515 2.95 25.97 -30.17
C LEU A 515 1.47 25.76 -30.50
N SER A 516 0.56 26.09 -29.57
CA SER A 516 -0.90 25.96 -29.75
C SER A 516 -1.41 26.84 -30.89
N VAL A 517 -0.90 28.08 -30.98
CA VAL A 517 -1.20 28.99 -32.08
C VAL A 517 -0.69 28.41 -33.41
N GLY A 518 0.54 27.89 -33.46
CA GLY A 518 1.10 27.26 -34.66
C GLY A 518 0.30 26.03 -35.13
N ILE A 519 -0.10 25.16 -34.21
CA ILE A 519 -0.95 24.00 -34.52
C ILE A 519 -2.34 24.46 -35.00
N GLY A 520 -2.92 25.49 -34.37
CA GLY A 520 -4.21 26.07 -34.75
C GLY A 520 -4.22 26.61 -36.18
N PHE A 521 -3.16 27.33 -36.59
CA PHE A 521 -3.00 27.77 -37.98
C PHE A 521 -2.85 26.59 -38.95
N GLY A 522 -2.12 25.53 -38.55
CA GLY A 522 -1.98 24.32 -39.37
C GLY A 522 -3.30 23.53 -39.56
N LEU A 523 -4.18 23.53 -38.55
CA LEU A 523 -5.47 22.84 -38.61
C LEU A 523 -6.58 23.65 -39.28
N GLN A 524 -6.39 24.95 -39.49
CA GLN A 524 -7.40 25.88 -39.98
C GLN A 524 -8.09 25.39 -41.26
N ALA A 525 -7.32 24.89 -42.23
CA ALA A 525 -7.84 24.41 -43.51
C ALA A 525 -8.72 23.14 -43.34
N ILE A 526 -8.35 22.24 -42.43
CA ILE A 526 -9.12 21.02 -42.15
C ILE A 526 -10.45 21.38 -41.47
N THR A 527 -10.42 22.29 -40.49
CA THR A 527 -11.62 22.75 -39.80
C THR A 527 -12.57 23.50 -40.74
N GLN A 528 -12.05 24.34 -41.64
CA GLN A 528 -12.86 25.01 -42.66
C GLN A 528 -13.57 24.01 -43.56
N ASN A 529 -12.85 23.01 -44.10
CA ASN A 529 -13.45 21.97 -44.93
C ASN A 529 -14.50 21.14 -44.18
N PHE A 530 -14.28 20.87 -42.90
CA PHE A 530 -15.24 20.15 -42.05
C PHE A 530 -16.51 20.97 -41.80
N ILE A 531 -16.39 22.25 -41.47
CA ILE A 531 -17.53 23.16 -41.26
C ILE A 531 -18.33 23.32 -42.57
N SER A 532 -17.65 23.50 -43.70
CA SER A 532 -18.32 23.56 -45.02
C SER A 532 -19.11 22.28 -45.31
N GLY A 533 -18.57 21.11 -44.96
CA GLY A 533 -19.28 19.84 -45.08
C GLY A 533 -20.52 19.73 -44.19
N LEU A 534 -20.46 20.20 -42.94
CA LEU A 534 -21.61 20.22 -42.02
C LEU A 534 -22.71 21.18 -42.49
N ILE A 535 -22.34 22.37 -42.98
CA ILE A 535 -23.29 23.34 -43.51
C ILE A 535 -24.05 22.74 -44.70
N LEU A 536 -23.34 22.10 -45.64
CA LEU A 536 -23.96 21.44 -46.79
C LEU A 536 -24.92 20.30 -46.42
N LEU A 537 -24.65 19.59 -45.31
CA LEU A 537 -25.53 18.54 -44.80
C LEU A 537 -26.76 19.10 -44.08
N ALA A 538 -26.64 20.26 -43.42
CA ALA A 538 -27.74 20.93 -42.74
C ALA A 538 -28.65 21.73 -43.70
N GLU A 539 -28.14 22.09 -44.88
CA GLU A 539 -28.88 22.80 -45.93
C GLU A 539 -29.71 21.86 -46.84
N ARG A 540 -29.57 20.54 -46.66
CA ARG A 540 -30.46 19.52 -47.24
C ARG A 540 -31.51 19.07 -46.22
#